data_AF-A0A923HZR5-F1
#
_entry.id   AF-A0A923HZR5-F1
#
_cell.length_a   1.000
_cell.length_b   1.000
_cell.length_c   1.000
_cell.angle_alpha   90.00
_cell.angle_beta   90.00
_cell.angle_gamma   90.00
#
_symmetry.space_group_name_H-M   'P 1'
#
loop_
_entity.id
_entity.type
_entity.pdbx_description
1 polymer ?
#
loop_
_entity_poly.entity_id
_entity_poly.type
_entity_poly.pdbx_seq_one_letter_code
_entity_poly.pdbx_strand_id
1 'polypeptide(L)'
;MQNTSMCKPASLAGMLVMLFCCTGQAQADQAADTYALAERILGQLSDTRYTHRGQTGAAAQPDIVQQQDGSYRVVTDCSGWVSYVLSRTAPQSMNAIREFAQQLKDRQKWPQAYVYQQFFATLGNGTAQGWQGVRDLRELRAGDVVSWCLNQHCVNAPPDSAQAADTGHVMIAAGPLQPLEADALVQLQTLLQRKQSSLPPSTAVVMQMPVIDASTLPHYADSSRSKTTGTSGLGRGNIYVALDEAGQVLGIQFPGAAFRYTYRGSDGRQHTLHVNAARPFANTPGQ
;
A
#
# COMPACT_ATOMS: atom_id res chain seq x y z
N MET A 1 17.36 35.08 24.49
CA MET A 1 16.26 34.14 24.76
C MET A 1 15.96 33.42 23.44
N GLN A 2 16.59 32.28 23.20
CA GLN A 2 16.38 31.50 21.97
C GLN A 2 15.42 30.36 22.30
N ASN A 3 14.24 30.40 21.70
CA ASN A 3 13.25 29.32 21.74
C ASN A 3 13.80 28.14 20.93
N THR A 4 14.29 27.11 21.63
CA THR A 4 14.58 25.81 21.06
C THR A 4 13.31 24.96 21.08
N SER A 5 12.45 25.13 20.07
CA SER A 5 11.44 24.11 19.76
C SER A 5 12.16 22.89 19.21
N MET A 6 12.37 21.89 20.07
CA MET A 6 12.84 20.57 19.70
C MET A 6 11.84 19.91 18.76
N CYS A 7 12.22 19.68 17.51
CA CYS A 7 11.55 18.71 16.64
C CYS A 7 11.70 17.32 17.28
N LYS A 8 10.58 16.73 17.70
CA LYS A 8 10.53 15.34 18.14
C LYS A 8 10.91 14.42 16.97
N PRO A 9 11.66 13.33 17.22
CA PRO A 9 11.99 12.34 16.20
C PRO A 9 10.74 11.57 15.77
N ALA A 10 10.45 11.54 14.46
CA ALA A 10 9.46 10.63 13.88
C ALA A 10 10.02 9.21 13.90
N SER A 11 9.58 8.40 14.87
CA SER A 11 9.94 6.99 14.97
C SER A 11 9.20 6.17 13.92
N LEU A 12 9.86 5.14 13.37
CA LEU A 12 9.20 3.98 12.76
C LEU A 12 8.48 3.10 13.82
N ALA A 13 8.32 3.59 15.04
CA ALA A 13 7.34 3.10 16.01
C ALA A 13 5.93 3.46 15.51
N GLY A 14 5.51 2.75 14.48
CA GLY A 14 4.30 3.03 13.72
C GLY A 14 3.42 1.81 13.51
N MET A 15 3.80 0.64 14.04
CA MET A 15 2.99 -0.56 14.07
C MET A 15 2.93 -1.06 15.53
N LEU A 16 1.90 -0.67 16.32
CA LEU A 16 1.41 -1.42 17.53
C LEU A 16 -0.14 -1.45 17.87
N VAL A 17 -0.78 -2.65 18.05
CA VAL A 17 -2.24 -2.98 18.32
C VAL A 17 -2.47 -3.52 19.75
N MET A 18 -3.65 -3.33 20.40
CA MET A 18 -4.49 -4.38 21.08
C MET A 18 -5.81 -3.88 21.79
N LEU A 19 -6.78 -4.83 21.91
CA LEU A 19 -8.22 -4.94 22.36
C LEU A 19 -8.68 -4.22 23.67
N PHE A 20 -9.97 -4.09 24.07
CA PHE A 20 -11.34 -3.88 23.53
C PHE A 20 -12.19 -3.40 24.73
N CYS A 21 -13.16 -2.49 24.51
CA CYS A 21 -14.54 -2.69 24.99
C CYS A 21 -15.49 -1.69 24.33
N CYS A 22 -16.51 -2.24 23.65
CA CYS A 22 -17.68 -1.58 23.06
C CYS A 22 -17.53 -0.96 21.64
N THR A 23 -17.28 -1.79 20.60
CA THR A 23 -17.80 -1.69 19.19
C THR A 23 -17.15 -2.73 18.24
N GLY A 24 -16.92 -3.97 18.69
CA GLY A 24 -16.10 -4.94 17.92
C GLY A 24 -16.76 -5.62 16.72
N GLN A 25 -18.09 -5.74 16.70
CA GLN A 25 -18.79 -6.52 15.69
C GLN A 25 -18.95 -5.76 14.37
N ALA A 26 -19.48 -4.52 14.43
CA ALA A 26 -19.70 -3.70 13.24
C ALA A 26 -18.41 -3.39 12.45
N GLN A 27 -17.26 -3.34 13.11
CA GLN A 27 -15.98 -3.12 12.43
C GLN A 27 -15.44 -4.41 11.77
N ALA A 28 -15.60 -5.57 12.42
CA ALA A 28 -15.29 -6.85 11.81
C ALA A 28 -16.17 -7.10 10.58
N ASP A 29 -17.43 -6.68 10.65
CA ASP A 29 -18.38 -6.74 9.53
C ASP A 29 -17.91 -5.86 8.35
N GLN A 30 -17.39 -4.65 8.62
CA GLN A 30 -16.87 -3.76 7.57
C GLN A 30 -15.64 -4.31 6.83
N ALA A 31 -14.71 -4.94 7.55
CA ALA A 31 -13.56 -5.59 6.90
C ALA A 31 -14.02 -6.76 6.02
N ALA A 32 -14.92 -7.60 6.54
CA ALA A 32 -15.51 -8.70 5.79
C ALA A 32 -16.25 -8.21 4.53
N ASP A 33 -17.06 -7.15 4.64
CA ASP A 33 -17.77 -6.54 3.51
C ASP A 33 -16.81 -5.94 2.49
N THR A 34 -15.75 -5.28 2.94
CA THR A 34 -14.68 -4.72 2.08
C THR A 34 -14.03 -5.83 1.26
N TYR A 35 -13.66 -6.94 1.90
CA TYR A 35 -13.12 -8.11 1.21
C TYR A 35 -14.14 -8.73 0.26
N ALA A 36 -15.37 -8.95 0.70
CA ALA A 36 -16.42 -9.57 -0.10
C ALA A 36 -16.77 -8.75 -1.36
N LEU A 37 -16.80 -7.42 -1.27
CA LEU A 37 -16.96 -6.56 -2.44
C LEU A 37 -15.75 -6.64 -3.37
N ALA A 38 -14.53 -6.61 -2.82
CA ALA A 38 -13.30 -6.72 -3.61
C ALA A 38 -13.27 -8.03 -4.42
N GLU A 39 -13.57 -9.16 -3.78
CA GLU A 39 -13.64 -10.48 -4.40
C GLU A 39 -14.73 -10.59 -5.45
N ARG A 40 -15.92 -10.06 -5.17
CA ARG A 40 -17.03 -10.07 -6.14
C ARG A 40 -16.68 -9.31 -7.41
N ILE A 41 -16.09 -8.12 -7.30
CA ILE A 41 -15.65 -7.35 -8.46
C ILE A 41 -14.60 -8.15 -9.23
N LEU A 42 -13.60 -8.70 -8.53
CA LEU A 42 -12.54 -9.50 -9.12
C LEU A 42 -13.08 -10.72 -9.90
N GLY A 43 -14.00 -11.48 -9.29
CA GLY A 43 -14.61 -12.66 -9.89
C GLY A 43 -15.55 -12.36 -11.05
N GLN A 44 -15.93 -11.11 -11.25
CA GLN A 44 -16.79 -10.64 -12.33
C GLN A 44 -16.08 -9.68 -13.29
N LEU A 45 -14.73 -9.61 -13.27
CA LEU A 45 -13.98 -8.74 -14.16
C LEU A 45 -14.12 -9.13 -15.63
N SER A 46 -14.52 -8.18 -16.47
CA SER A 46 -14.51 -8.32 -17.94
C SER A 46 -13.35 -7.55 -18.59
N ASP A 47 -12.93 -6.42 -18.02
CA ASP A 47 -11.76 -5.65 -18.45
C ASP A 47 -11.15 -4.93 -17.26
N THR A 48 -9.81 -4.87 -17.21
CA THR A 48 -9.13 -4.06 -16.20
C THR A 48 -7.85 -3.44 -16.72
N ARG A 49 -7.59 -2.20 -16.29
CA ARG A 49 -6.40 -1.42 -16.65
C ARG A 49 -5.97 -0.56 -15.48
N TYR A 50 -4.66 -0.44 -15.32
CA TYR A 50 -4.11 0.56 -14.42
C TYR A 50 -3.98 1.89 -15.15
N THR A 51 -4.40 3.00 -14.53
CA THR A 51 -4.15 4.34 -15.07
C THR A 51 -3.73 5.29 -13.97
N HIS A 52 -2.65 6.04 -14.18
CA HIS A 52 -2.30 7.16 -13.32
C HIS A 52 -3.07 8.41 -13.77
N ARG A 53 -3.46 9.25 -12.81
CA ARG A 53 -3.93 10.61 -13.11
C ARG A 53 -2.91 11.33 -13.99
N GLY A 54 -3.37 11.88 -15.11
CA GLY A 54 -2.55 12.64 -16.07
C GLY A 54 -2.29 11.92 -17.40
N GLN A 55 -2.44 10.59 -17.47
CA GLN A 55 -2.27 9.84 -18.74
C GLN A 55 -3.45 9.99 -19.71
N THR A 56 -4.58 10.49 -19.22
CA THR A 56 -5.88 10.51 -19.92
C THR A 56 -6.58 11.87 -19.80
N GLY A 57 -5.82 12.93 -19.47
CA GLY A 57 -6.35 14.26 -19.17
C GLY A 57 -6.84 14.39 -17.72
N ALA A 58 -7.08 15.62 -17.28
CA ALA A 58 -7.31 16.02 -15.88
C ALA A 58 -8.55 15.38 -15.19
N ALA A 59 -9.27 14.49 -15.86
CA ALA A 59 -10.56 13.97 -15.42
C ALA A 59 -10.65 12.43 -15.38
N ALA A 60 -9.59 11.67 -15.66
CA ALA A 60 -9.69 10.22 -15.59
C ALA A 60 -9.85 9.76 -14.14
N GLN A 61 -11.11 9.46 -13.83
CA GLN A 61 -11.56 8.86 -12.59
C GLN A 61 -11.22 7.37 -12.60
N PRO A 62 -11.18 6.70 -11.43
CA PRO A 62 -11.51 5.29 -11.40
C PRO A 62 -12.85 5.08 -12.08
N ASP A 63 -12.82 4.42 -13.23
CA ASP A 63 -13.96 4.00 -14.01
C ASP A 63 -14.21 2.54 -13.66
N ILE A 64 -14.92 2.35 -12.55
CA ILE A 64 -15.30 1.04 -12.01
C ILE A 64 -16.81 0.92 -12.22
N VAL A 65 -17.18 0.27 -13.32
CA VAL A 65 -18.56 0.21 -13.81
C VAL A 65 -19.00 -1.23 -13.93
N GLN A 66 -20.09 -1.54 -13.23
CA GLN A 66 -20.83 -2.76 -13.46
C GLN A 66 -21.62 -2.63 -14.77
N GLN A 67 -21.38 -3.55 -15.69
CA GLN A 67 -22.05 -3.67 -16.98
C GLN A 67 -23.45 -4.28 -16.80
N GLN A 68 -24.28 -4.20 -17.83
CA GLN A 68 -25.64 -4.76 -17.81
C GLN A 68 -25.67 -6.28 -17.60
N ASP A 69 -24.63 -6.99 -18.03
CA ASP A 69 -24.46 -8.43 -17.84
C ASP A 69 -23.94 -8.81 -16.45
N GLY A 70 -23.76 -7.82 -15.56
CA GLY A 70 -23.25 -8.00 -14.20
C GLY A 70 -21.73 -8.03 -14.09
N SER A 71 -20.99 -8.02 -15.20
CA SER A 71 -19.52 -7.95 -15.21
C SER A 71 -19.00 -6.56 -14.83
N TYR A 72 -17.72 -6.44 -14.49
CA TYR A 72 -17.08 -5.18 -14.14
C TYR A 72 -15.97 -4.81 -15.13
N ARG A 73 -16.03 -3.56 -15.61
CA ARG A 73 -14.89 -2.90 -16.23
C ARG A 73 -14.23 -2.00 -15.19
N VAL A 74 -12.92 -2.14 -15.00
CA VAL A 74 -12.15 -1.49 -13.93
C VAL A 74 -10.93 -0.79 -14.48
N VAL A 75 -11.00 0.53 -14.64
CA VAL A 75 -9.86 1.38 -15.01
C VAL A 75 -9.55 2.30 -13.85
N THR A 76 -8.47 2.07 -13.11
CA THR A 76 -8.18 2.77 -11.83
C THR A 76 -6.70 2.77 -11.49
N ASP A 77 -6.27 3.64 -10.56
CA ASP A 77 -5.04 3.45 -9.80
C ASP A 77 -5.31 2.71 -8.48
N CYS A 78 -4.26 2.46 -7.70
CA CYS A 78 -4.34 1.79 -6.40
C CYS A 78 -5.24 2.54 -5.40
N SER A 79 -5.16 3.86 -5.39
CA SER A 79 -5.90 4.72 -4.46
C SER A 79 -7.39 4.81 -4.81
N GLY A 80 -7.72 4.94 -6.09
CA GLY A 80 -9.07 4.94 -6.62
C GLY A 80 -9.77 3.61 -6.39
N TRP A 81 -9.04 2.49 -6.49
CA TRP A 81 -9.55 1.15 -6.19
C TRP A 81 -10.00 1.05 -4.73
N VAL A 82 -9.08 1.30 -3.80
CA VAL A 82 -9.37 1.18 -2.36
C VAL A 82 -10.47 2.17 -1.95
N SER A 83 -10.40 3.41 -2.44
CA SER A 83 -11.42 4.41 -2.13
C SER A 83 -12.81 4.04 -2.66
N TYR A 84 -12.90 3.38 -3.81
CA TYR A 84 -14.16 2.92 -4.38
C TYR A 84 -14.82 1.85 -3.51
N VAL A 85 -14.04 0.87 -3.06
CA VAL A 85 -14.53 -0.21 -2.19
C VAL A 85 -14.98 0.36 -0.85
N LEU A 86 -14.12 1.13 -0.18
CA LEU A 86 -14.42 1.73 1.13
C LEU A 86 -15.62 2.68 1.08
N SER A 87 -15.82 3.43 -0.02
CA SER A 87 -17.01 4.29 -0.17
C SER A 87 -18.33 3.52 -0.14
N ARG A 88 -18.32 2.20 -0.37
CA ARG A 88 -19.51 1.33 -0.40
C ARG A 88 -19.65 0.49 0.86
N THR A 89 -18.54 0.02 1.42
CA THR A 89 -18.54 -0.94 2.53
C THR A 89 -18.27 -0.26 3.88
N ALA A 90 -17.54 0.85 3.89
CA ALA A 90 -17.17 1.58 5.09
C ALA A 90 -17.18 3.11 4.86
N PRO A 91 -18.33 3.72 4.51
CA PRO A 91 -18.40 5.12 4.09
C PRO A 91 -17.95 6.10 5.18
N GLN A 92 -18.18 5.78 6.47
CA GLN A 92 -17.66 6.59 7.58
C GLN A 92 -16.12 6.59 7.63
N SER A 93 -15.51 5.40 7.52
CA SER A 93 -14.06 5.22 7.48
C SER A 93 -13.45 5.93 6.26
N MET A 94 -14.11 5.87 5.10
CA MET A 94 -13.68 6.61 3.90
C MET A 94 -13.78 8.14 4.09
N ASN A 95 -14.83 8.63 4.74
CA ASN A 95 -14.98 10.07 4.99
C ASN A 95 -13.87 10.61 5.91
N ALA A 96 -13.43 9.83 6.90
CA ALA A 96 -12.28 10.17 7.73
C ALA A 96 -11.00 10.41 6.90
N ILE A 97 -10.71 9.52 5.95
CA ILE A 97 -9.56 9.68 5.04
C ILE A 97 -9.73 10.95 4.18
N ARG A 98 -10.93 11.24 3.68
CA ARG A 98 -11.21 12.44 2.87
C ARG A 98 -11.03 13.73 3.66
N GLU A 99 -11.52 13.78 4.90
CA GLU A 99 -11.33 14.92 5.80
C GLU A 99 -9.84 15.15 6.08
N PHE A 100 -9.10 14.07 6.35
CA PHE A 100 -7.65 14.15 6.53
C PHE A 100 -6.92 14.62 5.26
N ALA A 101 -7.34 14.14 4.08
CA ALA A 101 -6.83 14.61 2.79
C ALA A 101 -7.00 16.12 2.61
N GLN A 102 -8.14 16.68 3.01
CA GLN A 102 -8.40 18.12 2.96
C GLN A 102 -7.45 18.91 3.87
N GLN A 103 -7.12 18.38 5.05
CA GLN A 103 -6.15 19.01 5.95
C GLN A 103 -4.74 19.06 5.34
N LEU A 104 -4.36 18.02 4.59
CA LEU A 104 -3.11 17.97 3.83
C LEU A 104 -3.14 18.78 2.53
N LYS A 105 -4.27 19.44 2.22
CA LYS A 105 -4.52 20.16 0.97
C LYS A 105 -4.39 19.25 -0.27
N ASP A 106 -4.65 17.95 -0.12
CA ASP A 106 -4.71 17.01 -1.23
C ASP A 106 -6.00 17.25 -2.02
N ARG A 107 -5.91 17.98 -3.14
CA ARG A 107 -7.07 18.37 -3.98
C ARG A 107 -7.56 17.26 -4.90
N GLN A 108 -7.18 16.02 -4.59
CA GLN A 108 -7.51 14.86 -5.39
C GLN A 108 -8.92 14.40 -5.02
N LYS A 109 -9.69 13.91 -6.00
CA LYS A 109 -11.01 13.35 -5.70
C LYS A 109 -10.91 12.09 -4.84
N TRP A 110 -9.83 11.33 -5.03
CA TRP A 110 -9.49 10.15 -4.24
C TRP A 110 -8.18 10.44 -3.52
N PRO A 111 -8.13 10.30 -2.19
CA PRO A 111 -6.91 10.49 -1.42
C PRO A 111 -5.78 9.63 -1.97
N GLN A 112 -4.59 10.19 -2.12
CA GLN A 112 -3.44 9.43 -2.61
C GLN A 112 -2.92 8.46 -1.54
N ALA A 113 -2.12 7.47 -1.93
CA ALA A 113 -1.57 6.47 -1.01
C ALA A 113 -0.88 7.07 0.23
N TYR A 114 -0.10 8.15 0.06
CA TYR A 114 0.55 8.80 1.21
C TYR A 114 -0.45 9.36 2.23
N VAL A 115 -1.65 9.76 1.81
CA VAL A 115 -2.70 10.26 2.71
C VAL A 115 -3.20 9.13 3.61
N TYR A 116 -3.42 7.93 3.05
CA TYR A 116 -3.77 6.74 3.83
C TYR A 116 -2.69 6.42 4.84
N GLN A 117 -1.43 6.36 4.41
CA GLN A 117 -0.30 6.07 5.29
C GLN A 117 -0.20 7.09 6.43
N GLN A 118 -0.25 8.40 6.13
CA GLN A 118 -0.15 9.44 7.14
C GLN A 118 -1.34 9.40 8.11
N PHE A 119 -2.57 9.16 7.61
CA PHE A 119 -3.74 8.97 8.46
C PHE A 119 -3.57 7.77 9.39
N PHE A 120 -3.16 6.60 8.87
CA PHE A 120 -2.94 5.41 9.69
C PHE A 120 -1.86 5.63 10.76
N ALA A 121 -0.83 6.43 10.46
CA ALA A 121 0.16 6.81 11.44
C ALA A 121 -0.42 7.64 12.60
N THR A 122 -1.51 8.41 12.37
CA THR A 122 -2.19 9.17 13.43
C THR A 122 -3.00 8.30 14.38
N LEU A 123 -3.45 7.12 13.95
CA LEU A 123 -4.31 6.25 14.76
C LEU A 123 -3.59 5.75 16.03
N GLY A 124 -2.26 5.62 15.99
CA GLY A 124 -1.50 5.08 17.10
C GLY A 124 -2.09 3.74 17.57
N ASN A 125 -2.28 3.60 18.89
CA ASN A 125 -2.88 2.40 19.50
C ASN A 125 -4.42 2.49 19.57
N GLY A 126 -5.02 3.51 18.95
CA GLY A 126 -6.42 3.85 19.13
C GLY A 126 -7.32 3.34 18.02
N THR A 127 -8.60 3.50 18.26
CA THR A 127 -9.62 3.51 17.22
C THR A 127 -10.00 4.97 16.93
N ALA A 128 -10.18 5.30 15.66
CA ALA A 128 -10.69 6.62 15.29
C ALA A 128 -11.52 6.53 14.01
N GLN A 129 -12.71 7.13 14.06
CA GLN A 129 -13.57 7.34 12.88
C GLN A 129 -13.80 6.06 12.03
N GLY A 130 -14.02 4.92 12.69
CA GLY A 130 -14.26 3.64 12.01
C GLY A 130 -12.99 2.87 11.61
N TRP A 131 -11.81 3.32 12.05
CA TRP A 131 -10.54 2.63 11.86
C TRP A 131 -9.98 2.12 13.17
N GLN A 132 -9.27 0.99 13.08
CA GLN A 132 -8.37 0.46 14.10
C GLN A 132 -7.03 0.22 13.41
N GLY A 133 -5.93 0.74 13.97
CA GLY A 133 -4.61 0.43 13.43
C GLY A 133 -4.31 -1.06 13.60
N VAL A 134 -3.79 -1.73 12.57
CA VAL A 134 -3.26 -3.12 12.60
C VAL A 134 -1.75 -3.09 12.52
N ARG A 135 -1.08 -3.84 13.38
CA ARG A 135 0.25 -3.43 13.81
C ARG A 135 1.20 -4.54 14.21
N ASP A 136 0.67 -5.65 14.65
CA ASP A 136 1.35 -6.85 14.23
C ASP A 136 0.83 -7.17 12.85
N LEU A 137 1.72 -7.17 11.87
CA LEU A 137 1.39 -7.52 10.50
C LEU A 137 0.82 -8.95 10.40
N ARG A 138 1.15 -9.82 11.36
CA ARG A 138 0.59 -11.18 11.51
C ARG A 138 -0.88 -11.18 11.92
N GLU A 139 -1.40 -10.07 12.44
CA GLU A 139 -2.82 -9.90 12.78
C GLU A 139 -3.67 -9.43 11.60
N LEU A 140 -3.07 -9.18 10.43
CA LEU A 140 -3.80 -8.81 9.23
C LEU A 140 -4.90 -9.83 8.91
N ARG A 141 -6.02 -9.30 8.44
CA ARG A 141 -7.19 -10.07 8.02
C ARG A 141 -7.60 -9.64 6.63
N ALA A 142 -8.39 -10.51 6.00
CA ALA A 142 -9.02 -10.17 4.74
C ALA A 142 -9.90 -8.92 4.92
N GLY A 143 -9.70 -7.92 4.07
CA GLY A 143 -10.41 -6.64 4.11
C GLY A 143 -9.67 -5.50 4.80
N ASP A 144 -8.59 -5.79 5.53
CA ASP A 144 -7.73 -4.74 6.08
C ASP A 144 -7.07 -3.92 4.96
N VAL A 145 -6.80 -2.65 5.22
CA VAL A 145 -6.16 -1.74 4.25
C VAL A 145 -4.71 -1.52 4.63
N VAL A 146 -3.82 -1.79 3.68
CA VAL A 146 -2.37 -1.63 3.86
C VAL A 146 -1.88 -0.52 2.95
N SER A 147 -1.06 0.38 3.49
CA SER A 147 -0.47 1.49 2.71
C SER A 147 0.94 1.84 3.16
N TRP A 148 1.74 2.32 2.20
CA TRP A 148 2.97 3.04 2.47
C TRP A 148 3.05 4.28 1.58
N CYS A 149 3.92 5.19 1.98
CA CYS A 149 4.30 6.40 1.25
C CYS A 149 5.71 6.25 0.66
N LEU A 150 6.13 7.19 -0.19
CA LEU A 150 7.50 7.24 -0.69
C LEU A 150 8.11 8.64 -0.60
N ASN A 151 9.43 8.65 -0.45
CA ASN A 151 10.26 9.85 -0.53
C ASN A 151 9.72 10.97 0.39
N GLN A 152 9.66 12.19 -0.16
CA GLN A 152 9.17 13.38 0.53
C GLN A 152 7.72 13.28 1.03
N HIS A 153 6.91 12.37 0.50
CA HIS A 153 5.53 12.16 0.95
C HIS A 153 5.45 11.48 2.32
N CYS A 154 6.52 10.82 2.78
CA CYS A 154 6.56 10.20 4.10
C CYS A 154 6.90 11.16 5.25
N VAL A 155 7.49 12.31 4.94
CA VAL A 155 8.10 13.20 5.96
C VAL A 155 7.37 14.54 6.08
N ASN A 156 6.09 14.60 5.72
CA ASN A 156 5.27 15.82 5.70
C ASN A 156 5.91 16.97 4.88
N ALA A 157 6.66 16.65 3.83
CA ALA A 157 7.19 17.68 2.95
C ALA A 157 6.02 18.34 2.18
N PRO A 158 6.07 19.67 1.94
CA PRO A 158 5.01 20.35 1.21
C PRO A 158 4.75 19.69 -0.16
N PRO A 159 3.48 19.47 -0.55
CA PRO A 159 3.13 18.80 -1.80
C PRO A 159 3.61 19.54 -3.06
N ASP A 160 3.96 20.82 -2.93
CA ASP A 160 4.27 21.71 -4.06
C ASP A 160 5.70 21.56 -4.60
N SER A 161 6.59 20.78 -3.96
CA SER A 161 8.01 20.66 -4.38
C SER A 161 8.31 19.43 -5.26
N ALA A 162 7.30 18.65 -5.65
CA ALA A 162 7.49 17.40 -6.37
C ALA A 162 6.75 17.42 -7.71
N GLN A 163 7.49 17.31 -8.83
CA GLN A 163 6.94 16.74 -10.06
C GLN A 163 6.22 15.44 -9.71
N ALA A 164 5.13 15.10 -10.43
CA ALA A 164 4.25 13.93 -10.23
C ALA A 164 5.04 12.64 -9.94
N ALA A 165 5.42 12.46 -8.68
CA ALA A 165 6.25 11.38 -8.20
C ALA A 165 5.33 10.30 -7.64
N ASP A 166 5.78 9.05 -7.75
CA ASP A 166 5.18 7.91 -7.06
C ASP A 166 5.01 8.26 -5.56
N THR A 167 3.76 8.35 -5.11
CA THR A 167 3.44 8.77 -3.73
C THR A 167 3.43 7.61 -2.74
N GLY A 168 3.52 6.38 -3.24
CA GLY A 168 3.33 5.16 -2.46
C GLY A 168 2.28 4.25 -3.06
N HIS A 169 1.79 3.31 -2.26
CA HIS A 169 0.75 2.37 -2.68
C HIS A 169 -0.25 2.13 -1.56
N VAL A 170 -1.45 1.71 -1.94
CA VAL A 170 -2.50 1.29 -1.02
C VAL A 170 -3.25 0.11 -1.62
N MET A 171 -3.59 -0.88 -0.80
CA MET A 171 -4.27 -2.10 -1.23
C MET A 171 -5.15 -2.67 -0.12
N ILE A 172 -5.91 -3.71 -0.48
CA ILE A 172 -6.71 -4.50 0.45
C ILE A 172 -5.98 -5.83 0.69
N ALA A 173 -5.76 -6.19 1.96
CA ALA A 173 -5.26 -7.50 2.33
C ALA A 173 -6.33 -8.56 2.00
N ALA A 174 -5.93 -9.64 1.35
CA ALA A 174 -6.81 -10.75 0.98
C ALA A 174 -6.81 -11.88 2.02
N GLY A 175 -6.05 -11.72 3.10
CA GLY A 175 -5.90 -12.74 4.14
C GLY A 175 -4.73 -12.43 5.07
N PRO A 176 -4.46 -13.33 6.04
CA PRO A 176 -3.32 -13.19 6.94
C PRO A 176 -2.00 -13.34 6.21
N LEU A 177 -0.92 -12.87 6.84
CA LEU A 177 0.43 -13.21 6.41
C LEU A 177 0.64 -14.72 6.50
N GLN A 178 1.34 -15.25 5.50
CA GLN A 178 1.67 -16.65 5.41
C GLN A 178 3.20 -16.81 5.36
N PRO A 179 3.74 -17.91 5.91
CA PRO A 179 5.12 -18.29 5.65
C PRO A 179 5.38 -18.36 4.14
N LEU A 180 6.59 -18.00 3.73
CA LEU A 180 7.00 -18.15 2.34
C LEU A 180 7.28 -19.62 2.06
N GLU A 181 6.60 -20.18 1.05
CA GLU A 181 6.86 -21.56 0.60
C GLU A 181 8.31 -21.72 0.13
N ALA A 182 8.87 -22.93 0.26
CA ALA A 182 10.27 -23.19 -0.06
C ALA A 182 10.66 -22.76 -1.49
N ASP A 183 9.81 -23.06 -2.48
CA ASP A 183 10.03 -22.67 -3.87
C ASP A 183 9.98 -21.15 -4.07
N ALA A 184 9.08 -20.46 -3.35
CA ALA A 184 8.98 -19.00 -3.39
C ALA A 184 10.20 -18.33 -2.76
N LEU A 185 10.77 -18.93 -1.70
CA LEU A 185 12.03 -18.50 -1.11
C LEU A 185 13.21 -18.66 -2.08
N VAL A 186 13.30 -19.77 -2.81
CA VAL A 186 14.33 -19.97 -3.85
C VAL A 186 14.18 -18.93 -4.96
N GLN A 187 12.96 -18.66 -5.42
CA GLN A 187 12.70 -17.62 -6.43
C GLN A 187 13.11 -16.24 -5.93
N LEU A 188 12.80 -15.92 -4.68
CA LEU A 188 13.19 -14.68 -4.03
C LEU A 188 14.71 -14.52 -3.95
N GLN A 189 15.41 -15.54 -3.47
CA GLN A 189 16.88 -15.56 -3.41
C GLN A 189 17.50 -15.41 -4.79
N THR A 190 16.97 -16.11 -5.79
CA THR A 190 17.41 -16.02 -7.19
C THR A 190 17.20 -14.61 -7.74
N LEU A 191 16.07 -13.98 -7.43
CA LEU A 191 15.80 -12.60 -7.83
C LEU A 191 16.77 -11.62 -7.16
N LEU A 192 16.95 -11.73 -5.84
CA LEU A 192 17.89 -10.92 -5.08
C LEU A 192 19.32 -11.01 -5.66
N GLN A 193 19.79 -12.23 -5.93
CA GLN A 193 21.10 -12.47 -6.53
C GLN A 193 21.23 -11.84 -7.92
N ARG A 194 20.27 -12.09 -8.83
CA ARG A 194 20.28 -11.50 -10.20
C ARG A 194 20.26 -9.98 -10.18
N LYS A 195 19.65 -9.40 -9.17
CA LYS A 195 19.48 -7.96 -9.00
C LYS A 195 20.58 -7.33 -8.12
N GLN A 196 21.61 -8.10 -7.74
CA GLN A 196 22.70 -7.64 -6.85
C GLN A 196 22.16 -6.96 -5.60
N SER A 197 21.13 -7.57 -5.03
CA SER A 197 20.30 -7.07 -3.96
C SER A 197 20.37 -8.06 -2.79
N SER A 198 20.26 -7.57 -1.57
CA SER A 198 20.19 -8.43 -0.37
C SER A 198 19.00 -8.03 0.48
N LEU A 199 18.52 -8.99 1.27
CA LEU A 199 17.63 -8.67 2.38
C LEU A 199 18.37 -7.79 3.40
N PRO A 200 17.65 -6.96 4.16
CA PRO A 200 18.22 -6.27 5.31
C PRO A 200 18.93 -7.25 6.26
N PRO A 201 20.11 -6.92 6.81
CA PRO A 201 20.83 -7.84 7.70
C PRO A 201 20.05 -8.28 8.94
N SER A 202 19.10 -7.45 9.40
CA SER A 202 18.22 -7.73 10.53
C SER A 202 16.98 -8.56 10.15
N THR A 203 16.87 -9.03 8.91
CA THR A 203 15.72 -9.84 8.48
C THR A 203 15.76 -11.20 9.15
N ALA A 204 14.78 -11.46 10.01
CA ALA A 204 14.57 -12.76 10.64
C ALA A 204 13.73 -13.68 9.75
N VAL A 205 12.68 -13.12 9.12
CA VAL A 205 11.76 -13.89 8.28
C VAL A 205 11.26 -13.08 7.10
N VAL A 206 11.01 -13.75 5.97
CA VAL A 206 10.23 -13.20 4.87
C VAL A 206 8.90 -13.94 4.80
N MET A 207 7.81 -13.20 4.78
CA MET A 207 6.44 -13.72 4.69
C MET A 207 5.76 -13.21 3.43
N GLN A 208 4.75 -13.94 2.98
CA GLN A 208 3.90 -13.52 1.87
C GLN A 208 2.60 -12.92 2.39
N MET A 209 2.22 -11.77 1.83
CA MET A 209 0.95 -11.10 2.09
C MET A 209 0.06 -11.24 0.86
N PRO A 210 -1.06 -11.98 0.95
CA PRO A 210 -2.04 -12.03 -0.13
C PRO A 210 -2.80 -10.70 -0.19
N VAL A 211 -2.94 -10.13 -1.39
CA VAL A 211 -3.52 -8.80 -1.61
C VAL A 211 -4.46 -8.78 -2.81
N ILE A 212 -5.42 -7.86 -2.76
CA ILE A 212 -6.20 -7.40 -3.92
C ILE A 212 -5.88 -5.93 -4.15
N ASP A 213 -5.31 -5.61 -5.31
CA ASP A 213 -4.82 -4.27 -5.60
C ASP A 213 -4.96 -3.92 -7.09
N ALA A 214 -4.83 -2.63 -7.40
CA ALA A 214 -4.60 -2.18 -8.76
C ALA A 214 -3.14 -1.75 -8.88
N SER A 215 -2.40 -2.29 -9.86
CA SER A 215 -1.00 -1.94 -10.11
C SER A 215 -0.64 -1.97 -11.59
N THR A 216 0.40 -1.23 -11.99
CA THR A 216 1.08 -1.40 -13.29
C THR A 216 1.97 -2.63 -13.32
N LEU A 217 2.32 -3.17 -12.14
CA LEU A 217 3.21 -4.31 -11.97
C LEU A 217 2.40 -5.61 -11.73
N PRO A 218 2.84 -6.74 -12.30
CA PRO A 218 2.30 -8.05 -11.93
C PRO A 218 2.57 -8.35 -10.44
N HIS A 219 1.72 -9.18 -9.84
CA HIS A 219 1.94 -9.77 -8.51
C HIS A 219 2.53 -11.18 -8.58
N TYR A 220 3.07 -11.68 -7.45
CA TYR A 220 3.54 -13.06 -7.39
C TYR A 220 2.30 -13.92 -7.38
N ALA A 221 2.29 -14.98 -8.20
CA ALA A 221 1.10 -15.80 -8.43
C ALA A 221 -0.15 -15.00 -8.87
N ASP A 222 0.04 -13.91 -9.62
CA ASP A 222 -1.07 -13.15 -10.22
C ASP A 222 -1.89 -14.06 -11.13
N SER A 223 -3.12 -14.33 -10.71
CA SER A 223 -4.00 -15.31 -11.32
C SER A 223 -5.25 -14.69 -11.94
N SER A 224 -5.50 -13.40 -11.71
CA SER A 224 -6.78 -12.77 -12.06
C SER A 224 -6.66 -11.68 -13.12
N ARG A 225 -5.46 -11.15 -13.41
CA ARG A 225 -5.29 -10.19 -14.51
C ARG A 225 -5.34 -10.92 -15.86
N SER A 226 -6.16 -10.40 -16.77
CA SER A 226 -6.30 -11.00 -18.10
C SER A 226 -4.97 -10.94 -18.86
N LYS A 227 -4.54 -12.10 -19.38
CA LYS A 227 -3.36 -12.18 -20.26
C LYS A 227 -3.53 -11.36 -21.55
N THR A 228 -4.77 -11.04 -21.95
CA THR A 228 -5.06 -10.30 -23.20
C THR A 228 -5.02 -8.79 -23.05
N THR A 229 -5.24 -8.23 -21.86
CA THR A 229 -5.20 -6.78 -21.59
C THR A 229 -3.88 -6.32 -20.95
N GLY A 230 -2.99 -7.27 -20.65
CA GLY A 230 -1.67 -7.04 -20.05
C GLY A 230 -1.65 -7.30 -18.55
N THR A 231 -0.47 -7.20 -17.94
CA THR A 231 -0.25 -7.46 -16.50
C THR A 231 -0.64 -6.28 -15.59
N SER A 232 -1.34 -5.27 -16.10
CA SER A 232 -1.73 -4.06 -15.36
C SER A 232 -3.21 -4.05 -15.02
N GLY A 233 -3.58 -3.43 -13.92
CA GLY A 233 -4.98 -3.25 -13.48
C GLY A 233 -5.26 -3.92 -12.15
N LEU A 234 -6.54 -4.17 -11.87
CA LEU A 234 -7.00 -4.84 -10.66
C LEU A 234 -6.66 -6.33 -10.71
N GLY A 235 -6.07 -6.86 -9.63
CA GLY A 235 -5.76 -8.26 -9.54
C GLY A 235 -5.58 -8.76 -8.11
N ARG A 236 -5.47 -10.08 -7.97
CA ARG A 236 -4.97 -10.76 -6.79
C ARG A 236 -3.50 -11.12 -7.00
N GLY A 237 -2.73 -11.04 -5.94
CA GLY A 237 -1.53 -11.87 -5.83
C GLY A 237 -0.86 -11.67 -4.50
N ASN A 238 0.44 -11.94 -4.46
CA ASN A 238 1.21 -11.83 -3.23
C ASN A 238 2.27 -10.74 -3.34
N ILE A 239 2.49 -10.04 -2.23
CA ILE A 239 3.70 -9.25 -2.00
C ILE A 239 4.51 -9.87 -0.86
N TYR A 240 5.83 -9.68 -0.88
CA TYR A 240 6.69 -10.21 0.17
C TYR A 240 7.02 -9.13 1.18
N VAL A 241 7.04 -9.52 2.44
CA VAL A 241 7.33 -8.66 3.58
C VAL A 241 8.50 -9.25 4.36
N ALA A 242 9.57 -8.48 4.51
CA ALA A 242 10.69 -8.83 5.38
C ALA A 242 10.42 -8.28 6.79
N LEU A 243 10.51 -9.15 7.80
CA LEU A 243 10.37 -8.80 9.21
C LEU A 243 11.65 -9.07 10.00
N ASP A 244 11.87 -8.30 11.06
CA ASP A 244 12.87 -8.62 12.09
C ASP A 244 12.35 -9.63 13.13
N GLU A 245 13.19 -9.98 14.12
CA GLU A 245 12.83 -10.92 15.20
C GLU A 245 11.66 -10.41 16.07
N ALA A 246 11.47 -9.09 16.15
CA ALA A 246 10.36 -8.47 16.87
C ALA A 246 9.07 -8.41 16.03
N GLY A 247 9.11 -8.83 14.77
CA GLY A 247 7.99 -8.77 13.83
C GLY A 247 7.81 -7.39 13.17
N GLN A 248 8.77 -6.47 13.31
CA GLN A 248 8.70 -5.16 12.67
C GLN A 248 9.01 -5.27 11.18
N VAL A 249 8.29 -4.48 10.38
CA VAL A 249 8.49 -4.44 8.93
C VAL A 249 9.80 -3.75 8.60
N LEU A 250 10.69 -4.49 7.95
CA LEU A 250 11.94 -3.98 7.42
C LEU A 250 11.76 -3.51 5.97
N GLY A 251 11.03 -4.28 5.17
CA GLY A 251 10.82 -3.95 3.78
C GLY A 251 9.73 -4.77 3.10
N ILE A 252 9.34 -4.30 1.92
CA ILE A 252 8.29 -4.88 1.09
C ILE A 252 8.75 -5.00 -0.36
N GLN A 253 8.24 -6.02 -1.06
CA GLN A 253 8.58 -6.29 -2.45
C GLN A 253 7.37 -6.76 -3.28
N PHE A 254 7.20 -6.14 -4.46
CA PHE A 254 6.41 -6.66 -5.58
C PHE A 254 7.31 -7.45 -6.52
N PRO A 255 6.78 -8.43 -7.27
CA PRO A 255 7.53 -8.99 -8.38
C PRO A 255 7.89 -7.92 -9.39
N GLY A 256 9.11 -7.99 -9.90
CA GLY A 256 9.64 -7.00 -10.83
C GLY A 256 10.06 -5.69 -10.15
N ALA A 257 9.71 -5.46 -8.87
CA ALA A 257 10.20 -4.33 -8.10
C ALA A 257 11.39 -4.70 -7.19
N ALA A 258 12.21 -3.68 -6.96
CA ALA A 258 13.20 -3.59 -5.90
C ALA A 258 12.58 -3.83 -4.52
N PHE A 259 13.31 -4.44 -3.57
CA PHE A 259 12.95 -4.25 -2.17
C PHE A 259 13.12 -2.76 -1.83
N ARG A 260 12.11 -2.17 -1.22
CA ARG A 260 12.27 -0.86 -0.58
C ARG A 260 12.46 -1.09 0.90
N TYR A 261 13.63 -0.70 1.39
CA TYR A 261 14.03 -0.81 2.79
C TYR A 261 14.11 0.59 3.38
N THR A 262 13.40 0.82 4.49
CA THR A 262 13.48 2.10 5.20
C THR A 262 13.92 1.82 6.62
N TYR A 263 15.04 2.40 7.04
CA TYR A 263 15.63 2.18 8.35
C TYR A 263 16.01 3.50 9.01
N ARG A 264 16.12 3.48 10.34
CA ARG A 264 16.73 4.57 11.07
C ARG A 264 18.23 4.31 11.21
N GLY A 265 19.04 5.21 10.68
CA GLY A 265 20.50 5.14 10.80
C GLY A 265 20.93 5.44 12.24
N SER A 266 22.19 5.14 12.56
CA SER A 266 22.80 5.52 13.84
C SER A 266 22.81 7.04 14.07
N ASP A 267 22.64 7.82 13.01
CA ASP A 267 22.46 9.28 13.04
C ASP A 267 21.04 9.74 13.40
N GLY A 268 20.13 8.81 13.69
CA GLY A 268 18.73 9.08 14.01
C GLY A 268 17.87 9.47 12.79
N ARG A 269 18.46 9.56 11.59
CA ARG A 269 17.74 9.91 10.35
C ARG A 269 17.10 8.68 9.75
N GLN A 270 15.98 8.87 9.06
CA GLN A 270 15.34 7.83 8.27
C GLN A 270 16.05 7.75 6.91
N HIS A 271 16.66 6.61 6.63
CA HIS A 271 17.30 6.29 5.36
C HIS A 271 16.39 5.34 4.59
N THR A 272 16.12 5.66 3.33
CA THR A 272 15.43 4.72 2.43
C THR A 272 16.46 4.17 1.45
N LEU A 273 16.82 2.90 1.63
CA LEU A 273 17.59 2.15 0.66
C LEU A 273 16.64 1.62 -0.41
N HIS A 274 16.81 2.12 -1.63
CA HIS A 274 16.26 1.49 -2.81
C HIS A 274 17.13 0.29 -3.13
N VAL A 275 16.69 -0.92 -2.79
CA VAL A 275 17.40 -2.15 -3.15
C VAL A 275 17.06 -2.45 -4.62
N ASN A 276 17.67 -1.66 -5.50
CA ASN A 276 17.22 -1.42 -6.86
C ASN A 276 17.36 -2.67 -7.72
N ALA A 277 16.24 -3.33 -8.00
CA ALA A 277 16.18 -4.45 -8.92
C ALA A 277 16.18 -3.98 -10.39
N ALA A 278 17.37 -3.56 -10.87
CA ALA A 278 17.73 -3.19 -12.24
C ALA A 278 17.38 -1.75 -12.71
N ARG A 279 18.33 -0.85 -12.39
CA ARG A 279 18.74 0.43 -13.02
C ARG A 279 17.68 1.54 -13.28
N PRO A 280 18.00 2.80 -12.94
CA PRO A 280 17.20 3.95 -13.29
C PRO A 280 17.32 4.31 -14.78
N PHE A 281 16.28 4.96 -15.28
CA PHE A 281 16.28 5.73 -16.51
C PHE A 281 17.51 6.65 -16.62
N ALA A 282 17.97 6.81 -17.87
CA ALA A 282 19.04 7.70 -18.25
C ALA A 282 18.69 9.20 -18.04
N ASN A 283 19.76 9.98 -17.92
CA ASN A 283 19.91 11.43 -18.10
C ASN A 283 19.64 12.34 -16.89
N THR A 284 20.70 12.58 -16.15
CA THR A 284 21.07 13.92 -15.68
C THR A 284 21.51 14.77 -16.89
N PRO A 285 20.96 15.96 -17.15
CA PRO A 285 21.66 16.96 -17.94
C PRO A 285 22.71 17.64 -17.05
N GLY A 286 23.97 17.69 -17.50
CA GLY A 286 24.98 18.59 -16.95
C GLY A 286 26.24 17.93 -16.37
N GLN A 287 27.03 17.29 -17.22
CA GLN A 287 28.45 17.62 -17.43
C GLN A 287 28.73 17.53 -18.93
#